data_AF-A0A661E0I4-F1
#
_entry.id   AF-A0A661E0I4-F1
#
_cell.length_a   1.000
_cell.length_b   1.000
_cell.length_c   1.000
_cell.angle_alpha   90.00
_cell.angle_beta   90.00
_cell.angle_gamma   90.00
#
_symmetry.space_group_name_H-M   'P 1'
#
loop_
_entity.id
_entity.type
_entity.pdbx_description
1 polymer ?
#
loop_
_entity_poly.entity_id
_entity_poly.type
_entity_poly.pdbx_seq_one_letter_code
_entity_poly.pdbx_strand_id
1 'polypeptide(L)'
;MRLIALNGEKTNLLNLSLTGLRDFFTEMGEKPFRATQLIKWIYQEKVYDFEKMTNLSKSLRAYLEAHCCIIAPDIIFEQIASDGTR
;
A
#
# COMPACT_ATOMS: atom_id res chain seq x y z
N MET A 1 8.26 -11.47 -18.16
CA MET A 1 8.45 -10.02 -18.01
C MET A 1 7.12 -9.36 -18.30
N ARG A 2 6.36 -8.95 -17.28
CA ARG A 2 5.01 -8.39 -17.46
C ARG A 2 5.08 -6.88 -17.24
N LEU A 3 4.99 -6.13 -18.34
CA LEU A 3 4.74 -4.70 -18.36
C LEU A 3 3.26 -4.47 -18.04
N ILE A 4 2.97 -3.68 -17.01
CA ILE A 4 1.63 -3.15 -16.68
C ILE A 4 1.91 -1.83 -15.90
N ALA A 5 1.40 -0.64 -16.18
CA ALA A 5 0.55 -0.10 -17.25
C ALA A 5 1.03 1.33 -17.58
N LEU A 6 0.84 1.75 -18.83
CA LEU A 6 0.88 3.14 -19.27
C LEU A 6 -0.52 3.74 -19.12
N ASN A 7 -0.80 4.39 -17.99
CA ASN A 7 -1.81 5.42 -17.80
C ASN A 7 -1.50 6.08 -16.44
N GLY A 8 -1.71 7.38 -16.28
CA GLY A 8 -1.36 8.15 -15.07
C GLY A 8 -2.15 7.81 -13.81
N GLU A 9 -2.36 6.54 -13.51
CA GLU A 9 -3.06 6.03 -12.34
C GLU A 9 -2.05 5.58 -11.29
N LYS A 10 -2.14 6.22 -10.12
CA LYS A 10 -1.33 5.88 -8.95
C LYS A 10 -1.69 4.47 -8.45
N THR A 11 -0.70 3.68 -8.06
CA THR A 11 -0.91 2.36 -7.45
C THR A 11 -1.57 2.52 -6.08
N ASN A 12 -2.78 1.98 -5.90
CA ASN A 12 -3.42 1.97 -4.59
C ASN A 12 -2.80 0.88 -3.69
N LEU A 13 -2.09 1.31 -2.65
CA LEU A 13 -1.38 0.42 -1.74
C LEU A 13 -2.31 -0.44 -0.87
N LEU A 14 -3.59 -0.06 -0.73
CA LEU A 14 -4.59 -0.88 -0.03
C LEU A 14 -5.09 -2.09 -0.84
N ASN A 15 -4.80 -2.13 -2.14
CA ASN A 15 -5.10 -3.30 -2.97
C ASN A 15 -4.08 -4.43 -2.79
N LEU A 16 -2.97 -4.17 -2.08
CA LEU A 16 -1.89 -5.12 -1.85
C LEU A 16 -2.03 -5.76 -0.47
N SER A 17 -1.81 -7.07 -0.40
CA SER A 17 -1.64 -7.78 0.87
C SER A 17 -0.33 -7.36 1.54
N LEU A 18 -0.15 -7.70 2.83
CA LEU A 18 1.14 -7.46 3.51
C LEU A 18 2.33 -8.06 2.75
N THR A 19 2.17 -9.25 2.16
CA THR A 19 3.21 -9.88 1.33
C THR A 19 3.43 -9.08 0.05
N GLY A 20 2.36 -8.69 -0.65
CA GLY A 20 2.46 -7.86 -1.86
C GLY A 20 3.13 -6.50 -1.59
N LEU A 21 2.89 -5.88 -0.43
CA LEU A 21 3.59 -4.66 -0.01
C LEU A 21 5.08 -4.91 0.23
N ARG A 22 5.45 -6.04 0.84
CA ARG A 22 6.87 -6.39 1.04
C ARG A 22 7.59 -6.58 -0.28
N ASP A 23 6.96 -7.26 -1.23
CA ASP A 23 7.50 -7.50 -2.56
C ASP A 23 7.64 -6.16 -3.31
N PHE A 24 6.60 -5.32 -3.28
CA PHE A 24 6.63 -3.96 -3.85
C PHE A 24 7.82 -3.13 -3.33
N PHE A 25 8.03 -3.08 -2.02
CA PHE A 25 9.19 -2.37 -1.47
C PHE A 25 10.53 -3.02 -1.85
N THR A 26 10.59 -4.35 -1.91
CA THR A 26 11.82 -5.08 -2.27
C THR A 26 12.20 -4.85 -3.73
N GLU A 27 11.23 -4.86 -4.65
CA GLU A 27 11.44 -4.56 -6.08
C GLU A 27 11.97 -3.14 -6.32
N MET A 28 11.64 -2.20 -5.44
CA MET A 28 12.19 -0.84 -5.45
C MET A 28 13.57 -0.70 -4.79
N GLY A 29 14.12 -1.77 -4.22
CA GLY A 29 15.37 -1.75 -3.45
C GLY A 29 15.24 -1.25 -2.01
N GLU A 30 14.01 -1.10 -1.51
CA GLU A 30 13.74 -0.79 -0.11
C GLU A 30 13.68 -2.07 0.74
N LYS A 31 13.85 -1.92 2.06
CA LYS A 31 13.80 -3.06 2.97
C LYS A 31 12.35 -3.52 3.21
N PRO A 32 12.06 -4.84 3.31
CA PRO A 32 10.69 -5.35 3.48
C PRO A 32 9.92 -4.80 4.69
N PHE A 33 10.61 -4.34 5.74
CA PHE A 33 9.95 -3.73 6.91
C PHE A 33 9.26 -2.39 6.59
N ARG A 34 9.53 -1.76 5.43
CA ARG A 34 8.79 -0.58 5.00
C ARG A 34 7.28 -0.85 4.89
N ALA A 35 6.90 -2.08 4.50
CA ALA A 35 5.51 -2.51 4.46
C ALA A 35 4.84 -2.43 5.84
N THR A 36 5.51 -2.86 6.91
CA THR A 36 4.93 -2.82 8.25
C THR A 36 4.86 -1.40 8.80
N GLN A 37 5.84 -0.54 8.47
CA GLN A 37 5.77 0.89 8.80
C GLN A 37 4.57 1.56 8.13
N LEU A 38 4.36 1.31 6.84
CA LEU A 38 3.24 1.86 6.08
C LEU A 38 1.89 1.41 6.68
N ILE A 39 1.72 0.11 6.93
CA ILE A 39 0.50 -0.44 7.54
C ILE A 39 0.24 0.19 8.91
N LYS A 40 1.29 0.40 9.72
CA LYS A 40 1.12 1.09 11.01
C LYS A 40 0.51 2.48 10.84
N TRP A 41 1.03 3.28 9.91
CA TRP A 41 0.47 4.61 9.63
C TRP A 41 -0.98 4.58 9.18
N ILE A 42 -1.30 3.66 8.27
CA ILE A 42 -2.65 3.53 7.72
C ILE A 42 -3.66 3.06 8.77
N TYR A 43 -3.35 1.98 9.49
CA TYR A 43 -4.33 1.30 10.33
C TYR A 43 -4.32 1.75 11.79
N GLN A 44 -3.16 2.09 12.35
CA GLN A 44 -3.04 2.56 13.74
C GLN A 44 -3.15 4.08 13.82
N GLU A 45 -2.36 4.79 13.02
CA GLU A 45 -2.31 6.26 13.08
C GLU A 45 -3.41 6.95 12.24
N LYS A 46 -4.12 6.19 11.38
CA LYS A 46 -5.16 6.69 10.45
C LYS A 46 -4.64 7.80 9.53
N VAL A 47 -3.39 7.71 9.11
CA VAL A 47 -2.74 8.66 8.22
C VAL A 47 -2.64 8.05 6.82
N TYR A 48 -3.22 8.76 5.85
CA TYR A 48 -3.25 8.38 4.43
C TYR A 48 -2.38 9.30 3.55
N ASP A 49 -1.75 10.29 4.16
CA ASP A 49 -0.87 11.26 3.54
C ASP A 49 0.58 10.83 3.74
N PHE A 50 1.29 10.56 2.63
CA PHE A 50 2.67 10.09 2.69
C PHE A 50 3.61 11.13 3.32
N GLU A 51 3.36 12.43 3.15
CA GLU A 51 4.21 13.49 3.70
C GLU A 51 4.31 13.43 5.22
N LYS A 52 3.24 12.98 5.89
CA LYS A 52 3.15 12.85 7.35
C LYS A 52 3.88 11.62 7.90
N MET A 53 4.30 10.68 7.04
CA MET A 53 4.97 9.45 7.46
C MET A 53 6.47 9.70 7.72
N THR A 54 6.77 10.34 8.85
CA THR A 54 8.11 10.87 9.20
C THR A 54 9.21 9.81 9.32
N ASN A 55 8.84 8.54 9.55
CA ASN A 55 9.77 7.40 9.64
C ASN A 55 10.16 6.80 8.27
N LEU A 56 9.58 7.29 7.17
CA LEU A 56 10.03 7.03 5.81
C LEU A 56 11.09 8.07 5.40
N SER A 57 11.96 7.72 4.46
CA SER A 57 12.92 8.71 3.92
C SER A 57 12.19 9.75 3.08
N LYS A 58 12.79 10.95 2.91
CA LYS A 58 12.21 12.00 2.07
C LYS A 58 12.06 11.55 0.62
N SER A 59 13.03 10.81 0.09
CA SER A 59 12.99 10.25 -1.26
C SER A 59 11.87 9.22 -1.41
N LEU A 60 11.67 8.36 -0.42
CA LEU A 60 10.59 7.36 -0.45
C LEU A 60 9.21 8.02 -0.40
N ARG A 61 9.02 9.02 0.47
CA ARG A 61 7.75 9.79 0.50
C ARG A 61 7.45 10.43 -0.84
N ALA A 62 8.45 11.07 -1.46
CA ALA A 62 8.27 11.72 -2.77
C ALA A 62 7.90 10.71 -3.87
N TYR A 63 8.52 9.53 -3.88
CA TYR A 63 8.16 8.47 -4.82
C TYR A 63 6.72 7.97 -4.59
N LEU A 64 6.35 7.65 -3.35
CA LEU A 64 5.02 7.17 -3.03
C LEU A 64 3.96 8.23 -3.37
N GLU A 65 4.23 9.50 -3.14
CA GLU A 65 3.33 10.58 -3.54
C GLU A 65 3.19 10.70 -5.06
N ALA A 66 4.26 10.50 -5.83
CA ALA A 66 4.20 10.57 -7.29
C ALA A 66 3.52 9.35 -7.93
N HIS A 67 3.67 8.16 -7.36
CA HIS A 67 3.33 6.89 -8.00
C HIS A 67 2.26 6.07 -7.29
N CYS A 68 1.90 6.42 -6.06
CA CYS A 68 1.01 5.61 -5.23
C CYS A 68 -0.10 6.46 -4.58
N CYS A 69 -1.16 5.78 -4.17
CA CYS A 69 -2.25 6.36 -3.39
C CYS A 69 -2.69 5.39 -2.29
N ILE A 70 -3.44 5.91 -1.32
CA ILE A 70 -4.06 5.12 -0.25
C ILE A 70 -5.53 5.49 -0.24
N ILE A 71 -6.34 4.73 -0.98
CA ILE A 71 -7.77 4.96 -1.12
C ILE A 71 -8.47 3.70 -0.60
N ALA A 72 -9.26 3.85 0.47
CA ALA A 72 -10.06 2.73 0.93
C ALA A 72 -11.06 2.33 -0.16
N PRO A 73 -11.30 1.03 -0.41
CA PRO A 73 -12.36 0.64 -1.31
C PRO A 73 -13.68 1.23 -0.80
N ASP A 74 -14.51 1.74 -1.71
CA ASP A 74 -15.91 1.99 -1.39
C ASP A 74 -16.48 0.68 -0.85
N ILE A 75 -17.05 0.72 0.35
CA ILE A 75 -17.61 -0.46 0.99
C ILE A 75 -18.86 -0.84 0.21
N ILE A 76 -18.69 -1.58 -0.89
CA ILE A 76 -19.76 -2.42 -1.41
C ILE A 76 -19.72 -3.65 -0.51
N PHE A 77 -20.52 -3.60 0.54
CA PHE A 77 -20.81 -4.74 1.40
C PHE A 77 -21.25 -5.92 0.52
N GLU A 78 -20.34 -6.85 0.25
CA GLU A 78 -20.60 -8.29 0.10
C GLU A 78 -19.32 -9.01 -0.34
N GLN A 79 -18.58 -9.51 0.63
CA GLN A 79 -18.05 -10.85 0.49
C GLN A 79 -18.31 -11.55 1.82
N ILE A 80 -19.52 -12.11 1.90
CA ILE A 80 -19.84 -13.18 2.84
C ILE A 80 -18.72 -14.20 2.68
N ALA A 81 -17.91 -14.39 3.71
CA ALA A 81 -16.99 -15.49 3.80
C ALA A 81 -17.82 -16.78 3.75
N SER A 82 -17.99 -17.34 2.56
CA SER A 82 -18.58 -18.65 2.34
C SER A 82 -17.51 -19.72 2.51
N ASP A 83 -17.06 -19.93 3.74
CA ASP A 83 -16.61 -21.22 4.28
C ASP A 83 -16.19 -20.96 5.75
N GLY A 84 -16.84 -21.46 6.79
CA GLY A 84 -17.42 -22.78 6.96
C GLY A 84 -17.08 -23.14 8.41
N THR A 85 -18.03 -22.97 9.31
CA THR A 85 -17.88 -23.23 10.73
C THR A 85 -17.82 -24.74 10.99
N ARG A 86 -16.67 -25.26 11.44
CA ARG A 86 -16.50 -26.22 12.55
C ARG A 86 -15.04 -26.61 12.77
#